data_AF-A0A3D3GC07-F1
#
_entry.id   AF-A0A3D3GC07-F1
#
_cell.length_a   1.000
_cell.length_b   1.000
_cell.length_c   1.000
_cell.angle_alpha   90.00
_cell.angle_beta   90.00
_cell.angle_gamma   90.00
#
_symmetry.space_group_name_H-M   'P 1'
#
loop_
_entity.id
_entity.type
_entity.pdbx_description
1 polymer ?
#
loop_
_entity_poly.entity_id
_entity_poly.type
_entity_poly.pdbx_seq_one_letter_code
_entity_poly.pdbx_strand_id
1 'polypeptide(L)'
;MGKFNTSLPIVLSGMLFISLVGCEQRYDLAPLPQKSGKITEADVKDVAPGIQAAGDPAENAIPTTLPGDVIPQPTSTVIPQPTSTVIPQPTSTVIPLPTSSVLPDIAIIPSVTPTPTPTVFPYVIPDTGSVDNIGCMPSPAAIVAFSNASVVMQGNSDLHGSIVIFEKTRLTVGGNAQVNGPVYYDPASSIVVGVPSSQLFQVDNTIEREILNYINGLSLLKPTQEISGITGSKTIMGNGKLNVISIPGDLHLSATQQLVLDGTASDVFVINISGEIRVTGHASIALANGVQAKNVVFNAIGAGKAIQLAGGGKISGTFVGLLRGASIGGSGVLNGSIYSSNSISIKGSGQAWNPVVFCSSK
;
A
#
# COMPACT_ATOMS: atom_id res chain seq x y z
N MET A 1 -7.98 79.01 -28.92
CA MET A 1 -8.93 78.14 -29.66
C MET A 1 -8.11 77.01 -30.26
N GLY A 2 -8.28 75.71 -30.01
CA GLY A 2 -9.16 74.96 -29.12
C GLY A 2 -8.48 73.62 -28.80
N LYS A 3 -8.75 73.12 -27.60
CA LYS A 3 -8.39 71.78 -27.11
C LYS A 3 -9.31 70.74 -27.78
N PHE A 4 -8.80 69.55 -28.09
CA PHE A 4 -9.50 68.26 -27.90
C PHE A 4 -8.45 67.16 -28.14
N ASN A 5 -8.03 66.48 -27.06
CA ASN A 5 -7.26 65.24 -27.16
C ASN A 5 -8.06 64.18 -26.40
N THR A 6 -8.49 63.16 -27.14
CA THR A 6 -9.47 62.16 -26.75
C THR A 6 -8.86 61.10 -25.86
N SER A 7 -9.47 60.88 -24.71
CA SER A 7 -9.20 59.82 -23.76
C SER A 7 -9.65 58.45 -24.30
N LEU A 8 -8.74 57.47 -24.31
CA LEU A 8 -9.06 56.05 -24.47
C LEU A 8 -9.73 55.51 -23.20
N PRO A 9 -10.79 54.69 -23.28
CA PRO A 9 -11.26 53.92 -22.14
C PRO A 9 -10.43 52.65 -21.96
N ILE A 10 -9.85 52.49 -20.77
CA ILE A 10 -9.27 51.23 -20.28
C ILE A 10 -10.44 50.29 -19.96
N VAL A 11 -10.61 49.24 -20.77
CA VAL A 11 -11.54 48.15 -20.46
C VAL A 11 -10.86 47.25 -19.42
N LEU A 12 -11.21 47.48 -18.15
CA LEU A 12 -10.83 46.64 -17.03
C LEU A 12 -11.67 45.35 -17.10
N SER A 13 -11.14 44.32 -17.74
CA SER A 13 -11.75 42.98 -17.75
C SER A 13 -11.56 42.36 -16.36
N GLY A 14 -12.60 42.46 -15.52
CA GLY A 14 -12.68 41.78 -14.25
C GLY A 14 -12.83 40.28 -14.46
N MET A 15 -11.71 39.55 -14.46
CA MET A 15 -11.69 38.10 -14.33
C MET A 15 -12.13 37.73 -12.91
N LEU A 16 -13.41 37.39 -12.78
CA LEU A 16 -13.99 36.79 -11.60
C LEU A 16 -13.43 35.36 -11.47
N PHE A 17 -12.39 35.18 -10.64
CA PHE A 17 -11.93 33.87 -10.20
C PHE A 17 -12.99 33.27 -9.26
N ILE A 18 -13.95 32.56 -9.84
CA ILE A 18 -14.80 31.62 -9.10
C ILE A 18 -13.89 30.46 -8.70
N SER A 19 -13.41 30.49 -7.45
CA SER A 19 -12.77 29.34 -6.83
C SER A 19 -13.83 28.23 -6.71
N LEU A 20 -13.87 27.35 -7.70
CA LEU A 20 -14.56 26.07 -7.59
C LEU A 20 -13.86 25.30 -6.46
N VAL A 21 -14.48 25.33 -5.28
CA VAL A 21 -14.23 24.38 -4.21
C VAL A 21 -14.54 23.01 -4.79
N GLY A 22 -13.48 22.32 -5.23
CA GLY A 22 -13.57 20.98 -5.78
C GLY A 22 -14.19 20.06 -4.74
N CYS A 23 -15.28 19.41 -5.12
CA CYS A 23 -15.71 18.21 -4.44
C CYS A 23 -14.57 17.18 -4.59
N GLU A 24 -13.73 17.04 -3.57
CA GLU A 24 -13.01 15.79 -3.35
C GLU A 24 -14.10 14.74 -3.16
N GLN A 25 -14.46 14.04 -4.23
CA GLN A 25 -15.21 12.80 -4.11
C GLN A 25 -14.29 11.84 -3.38
N ARG A 26 -14.47 11.77 -2.05
CA ARG A 26 -14.13 10.59 -1.28
C ARG A 26 -14.91 9.46 -1.94
N TYR A 27 -14.23 8.69 -2.77
CA TYR A 27 -14.75 7.42 -3.23
C TYR A 27 -14.93 6.60 -1.96
N ASP A 28 -16.18 6.49 -1.49
CA ASP A 28 -16.56 5.48 -0.51
C ASP A 28 -16.42 4.14 -1.23
N LEU A 29 -15.20 3.60 -1.16
CA LEU A 29 -14.85 2.33 -1.79
C LEU A 29 -15.74 1.27 -1.15
N ALA A 30 -16.47 0.52 -1.98
CA ALA A 30 -17.16 -0.66 -1.49
C ALA A 30 -16.12 -1.56 -0.78
N PRO A 31 -16.38 -2.00 0.46
CA PRO A 31 -15.47 -2.89 1.16
C PRO A 31 -15.24 -4.14 0.31
N LEU A 32 -13.99 -4.62 0.25
CA LEU A 32 -13.66 -5.89 -0.39
C LEU A 32 -14.61 -6.98 0.13
N PRO A 33 -15.04 -7.95 -0.70
CA PRO A 33 -15.95 -9.00 -0.26
C PRO A 33 -15.38 -9.72 0.97
N GLN A 34 -16.01 -9.47 2.13
CA GLN A 34 -15.59 -10.03 3.41
C GLN A 34 -16.30 -11.36 3.64
N LYS A 35 -15.53 -12.41 3.94
CA LYS A 35 -16.09 -13.60 4.57
C LYS A 35 -16.11 -13.37 6.08
N SER A 36 -17.29 -13.21 6.65
CA SER A 36 -17.45 -13.03 8.10
C SER A 36 -17.04 -14.32 8.83
N GLY A 37 -15.83 -14.33 9.38
CA GLY A 37 -15.35 -15.32 10.34
C GLY A 37 -14.73 -14.58 11.52
N LYS A 38 -15.23 -14.79 12.75
CA LYS A 38 -14.56 -14.28 13.95
C LYS A 38 -13.21 -15.00 14.10
N ILE A 39 -12.13 -14.24 14.06
CA ILE A 39 -10.79 -14.74 14.37
C ILE A 39 -10.72 -14.98 15.89
N THR A 40 -10.26 -16.16 16.28
CA THR A 40 -10.02 -16.50 17.69
C THR A 40 -8.54 -16.32 18.02
N GLU A 41 -8.21 -16.15 19.31
CA GLU A 41 -6.82 -16.05 19.78
C GLU A 41 -5.97 -17.30 19.44
N ALA A 42 -6.63 -18.43 19.15
CA ALA A 42 -5.98 -19.66 18.69
C ALA A 42 -5.41 -19.52 17.27
N ASP A 43 -6.01 -18.70 16.41
CA ASP A 43 -5.58 -18.49 15.01
C ASP A 43 -4.30 -17.64 14.91
N VAL A 44 -3.88 -17.00 16.01
CA VAL A 44 -2.70 -16.11 16.07
C VAL A 44 -1.46 -16.82 16.62
N LYS A 45 -1.56 -18.08 17.11
CA LYS A 45 -0.49 -18.72 17.90
C LYS A 45 0.46 -19.67 17.19
N ASP A 46 0.30 -19.95 15.89
CA ASP A 46 1.29 -20.75 15.14
C ASP A 46 2.40 -19.89 14.52
N VAL A 47 3.11 -19.14 15.37
CA VAL A 47 4.46 -18.67 15.04
C VAL A 47 5.42 -19.79 15.40
N ALA A 48 5.79 -20.58 14.40
CA ALA A 48 6.76 -21.67 14.55
C ALA A 48 8.04 -21.18 15.26
N PRO A 49 8.48 -21.81 16.37
CA PRO A 49 9.76 -21.52 16.99
C PRO A 49 10.85 -22.22 16.17
N GLY A 50 11.45 -21.51 15.21
CA GLY A 50 12.42 -22.12 14.31
C GLY A 50 13.15 -21.15 13.40
N ILE A 51 13.84 -20.16 13.97
CA ILE A 51 14.97 -19.53 13.29
C ILE A 51 16.18 -19.68 14.19
N GLN A 52 16.98 -20.72 13.91
CA GLN A 52 18.35 -20.79 14.38
C GLN A 52 19.16 -19.71 13.65
N ALA A 53 19.98 -19.00 14.41
CA ALA A 53 20.92 -18.02 13.88
C ALA A 53 21.82 -18.68 12.83
N ALA A 54 21.96 -18.03 11.67
CA ALA A 54 22.95 -18.40 10.67
C ALA A 54 24.35 -18.31 11.29
N GLY A 55 25.09 -19.41 11.21
CA GLY A 55 26.48 -19.48 11.66
C GLY A 55 27.39 -18.60 10.81
N ASP A 56 28.32 -17.94 11.48
CA ASP A 56 29.42 -17.18 10.88
C ASP A 56 30.33 -18.09 10.01
N PRO A 57 30.86 -17.58 8.89
CA PRO A 57 31.83 -18.32 8.11
C PRO A 57 33.23 -18.26 8.75
N ALA A 58 33.81 -19.46 8.90
CA ALA A 58 35.16 -19.82 9.28
C ALA A 58 36.24 -18.73 9.17
N GLU A 59 36.88 -18.42 10.31
CA GLU A 59 38.18 -17.76 10.39
C GLU A 59 39.24 -18.76 10.89
N ASN A 60 40.41 -18.66 10.26
CA ASN A 60 41.55 -19.56 10.33
C ASN A 60 42.07 -19.86 11.75
N ALA A 61 42.45 -21.11 11.95
CA ALA A 61 43.13 -21.61 13.13
C ALA A 61 44.60 -21.15 13.22
N ILE A 62 45.00 -20.70 14.41
CA ILE A 62 46.38 -20.76 14.93
C ILE A 62 46.30 -21.31 16.37
N PRO A 63 47.07 -22.34 16.76
CA PRO A 63 47.00 -22.92 18.08
C PRO A 63 48.00 -22.26 19.04
N THR A 64 47.50 -21.70 20.14
CA THR A 64 48.32 -21.34 21.30
C THR A 64 47.64 -21.83 22.57
N THR A 65 48.17 -22.91 23.12
CA THR A 65 47.80 -23.46 24.42
C THR A 65 48.33 -22.57 25.55
N LEU A 66 47.45 -22.13 26.45
CA LEU A 66 47.83 -21.72 27.81
C LEU A 66 46.78 -22.22 28.82
N PRO A 67 47.18 -22.55 30.05
CA PRO A 67 46.38 -23.34 30.98
C PRO A 67 45.60 -22.47 31.96
N GLY A 68 44.34 -22.88 32.18
CA GLY A 68 43.71 -22.94 33.50
C GLY A 68 43.45 -21.64 34.23
N ASP A 69 42.25 -21.09 34.04
CA ASP A 69 41.57 -20.30 35.07
C ASP A 69 40.18 -20.88 35.32
N VAL A 70 39.99 -21.40 36.54
CA VAL A 70 38.71 -21.89 37.06
C VAL A 70 37.91 -20.68 37.53
N ILE A 71 36.91 -20.26 36.76
CA ILE A 71 35.96 -19.22 37.18
C ILE A 71 34.86 -19.91 38.03
N PRO A 72 34.63 -19.48 39.29
CA PRO A 72 33.61 -20.08 40.12
C PRO A 72 32.20 -19.76 39.59
N GLN A 73 31.37 -20.81 39.55
CA GLN A 73 29.97 -20.77 39.16
C GLN A 73 29.14 -19.97 40.17
N PRO A 74 28.30 -19.01 39.75
CA PRO A 74 27.49 -18.22 40.69
C PRO A 74 26.38 -19.09 41.31
N THR A 75 26.36 -19.12 42.64
CA THR A 75 25.32 -19.75 43.46
C THR A 75 24.00 -19.01 43.27
N SER A 76 22.94 -19.72 42.87
CA SER A 76 21.59 -19.15 42.73
C SER A 76 20.96 -18.90 44.10
N THR A 77 20.71 -17.63 44.42
CA THR A 77 19.92 -17.23 45.60
C THR A 77 18.44 -17.50 45.34
N VAL A 78 17.85 -18.43 46.10
CA VAL A 78 16.41 -18.70 46.09
C VAL A 78 15.70 -17.58 46.84
N ILE A 79 14.88 -16.80 46.13
CA ILE A 79 14.00 -15.78 46.73
C ILE A 79 12.68 -16.48 47.10
N PRO A 80 12.24 -16.44 48.37
CA PRO A 80 10.97 -17.05 48.76
C PRO A 80 9.77 -16.30 48.15
N GLN A 81 8.82 -17.09 47.65
CA GLN A 81 7.58 -16.65 47.03
C GLN A 81 6.62 -16.09 48.11
N PRO A 82 6.01 -14.90 47.90
CA PRO A 82 5.10 -14.34 48.89
C PRO A 82 3.80 -15.14 48.98
N THR A 83 3.46 -15.55 50.20
CA THR A 83 2.18 -16.19 50.54
C THR A 83 1.04 -15.20 50.34
N SER A 84 0.07 -15.54 49.49
CA SER A 84 -1.12 -14.71 49.25
C SER A 84 -2.07 -14.77 50.44
N THR A 85 -2.31 -13.61 51.07
CA THR A 85 -3.34 -13.45 52.09
C THR A 85 -4.73 -13.46 51.43
N VAL A 86 -5.56 -14.45 51.78
CA VAL A 86 -6.95 -14.54 51.33
C VAL A 86 -7.77 -13.49 52.09
N ILE A 87 -8.31 -12.50 51.37
CA ILE A 87 -9.26 -11.53 51.91
C ILE A 87 -10.67 -12.12 51.77
N PRO A 88 -11.46 -12.25 52.84
CA PRO A 88 -12.83 -12.76 52.75
C PRO A 88 -13.73 -11.80 51.97
N GLN A 89 -14.50 -12.37 51.03
CA GLN A 89 -15.44 -11.68 50.17
C GLN A 89 -16.67 -11.24 50.98
N PRO A 90 -17.14 -9.98 50.88
CA PRO A 90 -18.29 -9.51 51.62
C PRO A 90 -19.59 -10.17 51.11
N THR A 91 -20.35 -10.73 52.03
CA THR A 91 -21.69 -11.28 51.80
C THR A 91 -22.64 -10.13 51.43
N SER A 92 -23.17 -10.14 50.22
CA SER A 92 -24.16 -9.15 49.76
C SER A 92 -25.52 -9.43 50.39
N THR A 93 -26.03 -8.48 51.18
CA THR A 93 -27.40 -8.48 51.68
C THR A 93 -28.38 -8.28 50.53
N VAL A 94 -29.24 -9.27 50.27
CA VAL A 94 -30.30 -9.20 49.27
C VAL A 94 -31.44 -8.34 49.81
N ILE A 95 -31.66 -7.17 49.19
CA ILE A 95 -32.84 -6.33 49.41
C ILE A 95 -33.91 -6.78 48.40
N PRO A 96 -35.10 -7.22 48.82
CA PRO A 96 -36.16 -7.60 47.88
C PRO A 96 -36.69 -6.36 47.14
N LEU A 97 -36.64 -6.44 45.82
CA LEU A 97 -37.14 -5.42 44.90
C LEU A 97 -38.68 -5.48 44.82
N PRO A 98 -39.41 -4.34 44.81
CA PRO A 98 -40.87 -4.34 44.70
C PRO A 98 -41.32 -4.88 43.35
N THR A 99 -42.29 -5.80 43.40
CA THR A 99 -42.94 -6.43 42.25
C THR A 99 -43.67 -5.37 41.43
N SER A 100 -43.08 -4.94 40.31
CA SER A 100 -43.79 -4.16 39.30
C SER A 100 -44.63 -5.08 38.42
N SER A 101 -45.89 -4.69 38.26
CA SER A 101 -46.89 -5.28 37.38
C SER A 101 -46.39 -5.40 35.95
N VAL A 102 -46.42 -6.63 35.44
CA VAL A 102 -46.08 -7.00 34.06
C VAL A 102 -47.16 -6.48 33.11
N LEU A 103 -46.83 -5.51 32.26
CA LEU A 103 -47.52 -5.27 31.00
C LEU A 103 -46.91 -6.20 29.93
N PRO A 104 -47.69 -6.76 29.00
CA PRO A 104 -47.16 -7.65 27.97
C PRO A 104 -46.19 -6.91 27.07
N ASP A 105 -44.95 -7.38 27.08
CA ASP A 105 -43.84 -6.88 26.27
C ASP A 105 -44.14 -7.14 24.79
N ILE A 106 -44.34 -6.06 24.02
CA ILE A 106 -44.43 -6.16 22.56
C ILE A 106 -43.03 -6.55 22.09
N ALA A 107 -42.87 -7.77 21.61
CA ALA A 107 -41.62 -8.28 21.05
C ALA A 107 -41.17 -7.39 19.88
N ILE A 108 -40.31 -6.41 20.15
CA ILE A 108 -39.60 -5.66 19.13
C ILE A 108 -38.56 -6.62 18.57
N ILE A 109 -38.88 -7.22 17.42
CA ILE A 109 -37.93 -8.02 16.66
C ILE A 109 -36.75 -7.08 16.35
N PRO A 110 -35.50 -7.39 16.77
CA PRO A 110 -34.36 -6.57 16.44
C PRO A 110 -34.25 -6.53 14.92
N SER A 111 -34.47 -5.35 14.34
CA SER A 111 -34.24 -5.10 12.92
C SER A 111 -32.76 -5.34 12.67
N VAL A 112 -32.43 -6.50 12.13
CA VAL A 112 -31.11 -6.79 11.59
C VAL A 112 -30.92 -5.86 10.40
N THR A 113 -30.21 -4.74 10.61
CA THR A 113 -29.76 -3.92 9.49
C THR A 113 -28.91 -4.83 8.60
N PRO A 114 -29.35 -5.13 7.36
CA PRO A 114 -28.59 -6.00 6.49
C PRO A 114 -27.21 -5.39 6.31
N THR A 115 -26.16 -6.17 6.56
CA THR A 115 -24.79 -5.79 6.21
C THR A 115 -24.80 -5.44 4.72
N PRO A 116 -24.34 -4.24 4.31
CA PRO A 116 -24.38 -3.86 2.91
C PRO A 116 -23.64 -4.90 2.09
N THR A 117 -24.34 -5.52 1.14
CA THR A 117 -23.73 -6.38 0.14
C THR A 117 -22.70 -5.55 -0.62
N PRO A 118 -21.42 -5.96 -0.67
CA PRO A 118 -20.39 -5.20 -1.36
C PRO A 118 -20.80 -5.03 -2.83
N THR A 119 -20.84 -3.78 -3.30
CA THR A 119 -21.10 -3.46 -4.70
C THR A 119 -19.94 -3.98 -5.54
N VAL A 120 -20.15 -5.10 -6.23
CA VAL A 120 -19.20 -5.63 -7.21
C VAL A 120 -19.25 -4.73 -8.44
N PHE A 121 -18.22 -3.91 -8.64
CA PHE A 121 -18.06 -3.20 -9.90
C PHE A 121 -17.76 -4.22 -11.01
N PRO A 122 -18.49 -4.23 -12.13
CA PRO A 122 -18.21 -5.14 -13.22
C PRO A 122 -16.80 -4.87 -13.75
N TYR A 123 -15.91 -5.82 -13.49
CA TYR A 123 -14.53 -5.79 -13.92
C TYR A 123 -14.48 -5.91 -15.45
N VAL A 124 -14.05 -4.84 -16.12
CA VAL A 124 -13.82 -4.83 -17.56
C VAL A 124 -12.36 -5.18 -17.79
N ILE A 125 -12.10 -6.39 -18.31
CA ILE A 125 -10.77 -6.72 -18.85
C ILE A 125 -10.48 -5.67 -19.93
N PRO A 126 -9.29 -5.05 -19.94
CA PRO A 126 -8.91 -4.12 -20.99
C PRO A 126 -9.07 -4.81 -22.35
N ASP A 127 -10.13 -4.50 -23.08
CA ASP A 127 -10.32 -4.98 -24.44
C ASP A 127 -9.40 -4.17 -25.34
N THR A 128 -8.54 -4.88 -26.06
CA THR A 128 -7.62 -4.34 -27.06
C THR A 128 -8.32 -3.50 -28.15
N GLY A 129 -9.64 -3.59 -28.30
CA GLY A 129 -10.41 -2.90 -29.34
C GLY A 129 -10.90 -1.47 -29.03
N SER A 130 -11.03 -1.08 -27.75
CA SER A 130 -11.56 0.24 -27.36
C SER A 130 -10.63 0.92 -26.35
N VAL A 131 -9.83 1.86 -26.84
CA VAL A 131 -8.75 2.54 -26.10
C VAL A 131 -9.22 3.57 -25.06
N ASP A 132 -10.53 3.78 -24.91
CA ASP A 132 -11.05 4.92 -24.13
C ASP A 132 -11.36 4.58 -22.66
N ASN A 133 -11.40 3.31 -22.26
CA ASN A 133 -11.65 2.92 -20.87
C ASN A 133 -11.08 1.53 -20.57
N ILE A 134 -9.99 1.50 -19.79
CA ILE A 134 -9.36 0.25 -19.33
C ILE A 134 -9.80 -0.14 -17.91
N GLY A 135 -10.89 0.44 -17.38
CA GLY A 135 -11.46 0.08 -16.07
C GLY A 135 -10.63 0.51 -14.86
N CYS A 136 -10.97 -0.03 -13.69
CA CYS A 136 -10.19 0.12 -12.46
C CYS A 136 -9.51 -1.20 -12.09
N MET A 137 -8.36 -1.10 -11.44
CA MET A 137 -7.73 -2.22 -10.76
C MET A 137 -8.65 -2.74 -9.64
N PRO A 138 -8.88 -4.07 -9.52
CA PRO A 138 -9.97 -4.60 -8.70
C PRO A 138 -9.74 -4.53 -7.18
N SER A 139 -8.57 -4.08 -6.70
CA SER A 139 -8.28 -3.94 -5.28
C SER A 139 -7.75 -2.54 -4.95
N PRO A 140 -8.38 -1.80 -4.01
CA PRO A 140 -7.93 -0.48 -3.63
C PRO A 140 -6.88 -0.52 -2.52
N ALA A 141 -5.76 -1.20 -2.75
CA ALA A 141 -4.73 -1.39 -1.73
C ALA A 141 -3.44 -0.65 -2.06
N ALA A 142 -2.81 -0.10 -1.02
CA ALA A 142 -1.52 0.58 -1.12
C ALA A 142 -0.41 -0.45 -1.36
N ILE A 143 -0.57 -1.65 -0.80
CA ILE A 143 0.31 -2.80 -1.06
C ILE A 143 -0.56 -3.98 -1.50
N VAL A 144 -0.20 -4.61 -2.62
CA VAL A 144 -0.71 -5.92 -3.02
C VAL A 144 0.48 -6.86 -3.20
N ALA A 145 0.53 -7.90 -2.36
CA ALA A 145 1.57 -8.92 -2.40
C ALA A 145 0.95 -10.25 -2.86
N PHE A 146 1.33 -10.68 -4.06
CA PHE A 146 0.85 -11.93 -4.67
C PHE A 146 1.39 -13.16 -3.94
N SER A 147 0.79 -14.30 -4.23
CA SER A 147 1.10 -15.57 -3.59
C SER A 147 2.61 -15.86 -3.58
N ASN A 148 3.11 -16.34 -2.44
CA ASN A 148 4.53 -16.57 -2.14
C ASN A 148 5.42 -15.32 -2.00
N ALA A 149 4.85 -14.12 -1.96
CA ALA A 149 5.65 -12.91 -1.76
C ALA A 149 6.13 -12.73 -0.31
N SER A 150 7.07 -11.82 -0.10
CA SER A 150 7.49 -11.36 1.23
C SER A 150 7.34 -9.85 1.35
N VAL A 151 6.54 -9.38 2.31
CA VAL A 151 6.38 -7.97 2.65
C VAL A 151 7.12 -7.67 3.95
N VAL A 152 8.05 -6.73 3.91
CA VAL A 152 8.85 -6.32 5.07
C VAL A 152 8.74 -4.82 5.27
N MET A 153 8.27 -4.41 6.44
CA MET A 153 8.25 -3.02 6.90
C MET A 153 9.14 -2.88 8.13
N GLN A 154 10.14 -1.99 8.07
CA GLN A 154 11.15 -1.81 9.13
C GLN A 154 11.57 -0.35 9.28
N GLY A 155 12.13 -0.01 10.44
CA GLY A 155 12.59 1.36 10.74
C GLY A 155 11.44 2.21 11.26
N ASN A 156 11.33 3.44 10.76
CA ASN A 156 10.21 4.36 11.01
C ASN A 156 9.31 4.47 9.77
N SER A 157 9.17 3.38 9.00
CA SER A 157 8.36 3.37 7.78
C SER A 157 6.88 3.54 8.11
N ASP A 158 6.16 4.27 7.27
CA ASP A 158 4.74 4.59 7.52
C ASP A 158 3.90 4.30 6.28
N LEU A 159 2.88 3.46 6.43
CA LEU A 159 1.95 3.11 5.38
C LEU A 159 0.56 3.61 5.73
N HIS A 160 -0.01 4.47 4.88
CA HIS A 160 -1.41 4.93 4.97
C HIS A 160 -2.21 4.29 3.85
N GLY A 161 -2.94 3.23 4.17
CA GLY A 161 -3.70 2.45 3.19
C GLY A 161 -3.76 0.98 3.56
N SER A 162 -4.56 0.22 2.82
CA SER A 162 -4.70 -1.20 3.05
C SER A 162 -3.54 -2.01 2.47
N ILE A 163 -3.26 -3.14 3.11
CA ILE A 163 -2.38 -4.20 2.59
C ILE A 163 -3.27 -5.36 2.17
N VAL A 164 -3.02 -5.95 1.01
CA VAL A 164 -3.62 -7.23 0.60
C VAL A 164 -2.48 -8.22 0.40
N ILE A 165 -2.52 -9.33 1.12
CA ILE A 165 -1.55 -10.44 0.99
C ILE A 165 -2.28 -11.73 0.64
N PHE A 166 -1.75 -12.47 -0.34
CA PHE A 166 -2.33 -13.72 -0.82
C PHE A 166 -1.60 -14.96 -0.27
N GLU A 167 -1.97 -16.15 -0.74
CA GLU A 167 -1.51 -17.44 -0.19
C GLU A 167 0.01 -17.48 0.01
N LYS A 168 0.45 -18.04 1.14
CA LYS A 168 1.88 -18.24 1.46
C LYS A 168 2.73 -16.96 1.46
N THR A 169 2.09 -15.79 1.46
CA THR A 169 2.79 -14.53 1.63
C THR A 169 3.24 -14.38 3.07
N ARG A 170 4.41 -13.78 3.31
CA ARG A 170 4.87 -13.40 4.65
C ARG A 170 4.86 -11.90 4.82
N LEU A 171 4.06 -11.38 5.75
CA LEU A 171 4.12 -9.98 6.18
C LEU A 171 4.93 -9.87 7.47
N THR A 172 5.90 -8.98 7.52
CA THR A 172 6.68 -8.68 8.74
C THR A 172 6.70 -7.17 8.97
N VAL A 173 6.16 -6.72 10.10
CA VAL A 173 6.19 -5.31 10.52
C VAL A 173 7.00 -5.22 11.81
N GLY A 174 8.14 -4.51 11.77
CA GLY A 174 9.06 -4.40 12.90
C GLY A 174 9.70 -3.02 13.04
N GLY A 175 10.46 -2.83 14.13
CA GLY A 175 10.97 -1.51 14.51
C GLY A 175 9.84 -0.59 14.97
N ASN A 176 9.83 0.65 14.48
CA ASN A 176 8.76 1.64 14.68
C ASN A 176 7.86 1.75 13.44
N ALA A 177 7.85 0.75 12.56
CA ALA A 177 7.03 0.76 11.36
C ALA A 177 5.53 0.78 11.72
N GLN A 178 4.73 1.53 10.96
CA GLN A 178 3.30 1.67 11.19
C GLN A 178 2.50 1.27 9.95
N VAL A 179 1.40 0.55 10.20
CA VAL A 179 0.36 0.23 9.21
C VAL A 179 -0.92 0.95 9.63
N ASN A 180 -1.22 2.04 8.94
CA ASN A 180 -2.40 2.87 9.13
C ASN A 180 -3.47 2.48 8.10
N GLY A 181 -4.00 1.26 8.23
CA GLY A 181 -5.06 0.73 7.36
C GLY A 181 -5.35 -0.75 7.62
N PRO A 182 -6.41 -1.31 7.00
CA PRO A 182 -6.74 -2.71 7.14
C PRO A 182 -5.75 -3.60 6.38
N VAL A 183 -5.46 -4.77 6.93
CA VAL A 183 -4.70 -5.84 6.29
C VAL A 183 -5.66 -6.96 5.92
N TYR A 184 -5.85 -7.13 4.62
CA TYR A 184 -6.59 -8.23 4.03
C TYR A 184 -5.62 -9.38 3.78
N TYR A 185 -5.91 -10.56 4.31
CA TYR A 185 -4.99 -11.69 4.25
C TYR A 185 -5.70 -12.98 3.87
N ASP A 186 -5.02 -13.82 3.10
CA ASP A 186 -5.39 -15.20 2.91
C ASP A 186 -4.98 -16.03 4.16
N PRO A 187 -5.81 -16.96 4.67
CA PRO A 187 -5.49 -17.76 5.84
C PRO A 187 -4.21 -18.63 5.75
N ALA A 188 -3.70 -18.93 4.56
CA ALA A 188 -2.44 -19.62 4.35
C ALA A 188 -1.21 -18.69 4.32
N SER A 189 -1.42 -17.38 4.51
CA SER A 189 -0.34 -16.40 4.69
C SER A 189 0.13 -16.33 6.14
N SER A 190 1.33 -15.77 6.38
CA SER A 190 1.90 -15.58 7.71
C SER A 190 2.09 -14.09 8.00
N ILE A 191 1.59 -13.64 9.16
CA ILE A 191 1.74 -12.26 9.62
C ILE A 191 2.61 -12.27 10.88
N VAL A 192 3.77 -11.64 10.80
CA VAL A 192 4.79 -11.61 11.84
C VAL A 192 4.87 -10.18 12.40
N VAL A 193 4.17 -9.97 13.52
CA VAL A 193 4.24 -8.80 14.41
C VAL A 193 3.72 -7.48 13.80
N GLY A 194 3.27 -6.57 14.66
CA GLY A 194 3.09 -5.14 14.38
C GLY A 194 1.73 -4.72 13.80
N VAL A 195 0.82 -5.67 13.54
CA VAL A 195 -0.53 -5.38 13.05
C VAL A 195 -1.57 -5.76 14.12
N PRO A 196 -2.34 -4.81 14.68
CA PRO A 196 -3.45 -5.10 15.57
C PRO A 196 -4.47 -6.05 14.95
N SER A 197 -5.02 -6.98 15.74
CA SER A 197 -6.04 -7.93 15.25
C SER A 197 -7.31 -7.25 14.74
N SER A 198 -7.63 -6.05 15.24
CA SER A 198 -8.73 -5.21 14.75
C SER A 198 -8.54 -4.70 13.31
N GLN A 199 -7.33 -4.83 12.75
CA GLN A 199 -7.01 -4.46 11.39
C GLN A 199 -6.96 -5.67 10.44
N LEU A 200 -7.14 -6.91 10.93
CA LEU A 200 -7.02 -8.12 10.11
C LEU A 200 -8.37 -8.57 9.54
N PHE A 201 -8.44 -8.77 8.22
CA PHE A 201 -9.64 -9.20 7.50
C PHE A 201 -9.29 -10.33 6.52
N GLN A 202 -10.10 -11.40 6.47
CA GLN A 202 -9.86 -12.47 5.49
C GLN A 202 -10.30 -12.05 4.08
N VAL A 203 -9.55 -12.45 3.07
CA VAL A 203 -9.87 -12.23 1.64
C VAL A 203 -9.95 -13.56 0.89
N ASP A 204 -10.72 -13.57 -0.20
CA ASP A 204 -10.85 -14.70 -1.12
C ASP A 204 -9.79 -14.61 -2.25
N ASN A 205 -9.13 -15.70 -2.60
CA ASN A 205 -8.08 -15.74 -3.63
C ASN A 205 -8.59 -15.52 -5.06
N THR A 206 -9.90 -15.52 -5.29
CA THR A 206 -10.50 -15.14 -6.57
C THR A 206 -10.06 -13.75 -7.03
N ILE A 207 -9.90 -12.79 -6.11
CA ILE A 207 -9.46 -11.44 -6.44
C ILE A 207 -8.00 -11.40 -6.93
N GLU A 208 -7.14 -12.32 -6.46
CA GLU A 208 -5.74 -12.39 -6.93
C GLU A 208 -5.69 -12.62 -8.44
N ARG A 209 -6.47 -13.60 -8.92
CA ARG A 209 -6.56 -13.95 -10.34
C ARG A 209 -7.11 -12.79 -11.17
N GLU A 210 -8.07 -12.04 -10.65
CA GLU A 210 -8.61 -10.86 -11.34
C GLU A 210 -7.57 -9.75 -11.48
N ILE A 211 -6.83 -9.46 -10.40
CA ILE A 211 -5.72 -8.49 -10.42
C ILE A 211 -4.65 -8.93 -11.43
N LEU A 212 -4.25 -10.20 -11.43
CA LEU A 212 -3.25 -10.73 -12.36
C LEU A 212 -3.70 -10.61 -13.81
N ASN A 213 -4.95 -10.97 -14.11
CA ASN A 213 -5.52 -10.83 -15.45
C ASN A 213 -5.53 -9.36 -15.90
N TYR A 214 -5.83 -8.43 -14.98
CA TYR A 214 -5.83 -6.99 -15.27
C TYR A 214 -4.46 -6.50 -15.69
N ILE A 215 -3.46 -6.79 -14.85
CA ILE A 215 -2.08 -6.36 -15.06
C ILE A 215 -1.51 -6.98 -16.34
N ASN A 216 -1.79 -8.24 -16.59
CA ASN A 216 -1.39 -8.90 -17.84
C ASN A 216 -2.00 -8.18 -19.06
N GLY A 217 -3.28 -7.79 -18.98
CA GLY A 217 -3.95 -6.98 -20.01
C GLY A 217 -3.25 -5.65 -20.29
N LEU A 218 -2.76 -4.94 -19.26
CA LEU A 218 -2.04 -3.66 -19.42
C LEU A 218 -0.77 -3.80 -20.29
N SER A 219 -0.08 -4.94 -20.19
CA SER A 219 1.14 -5.20 -20.96
C SER A 219 0.89 -5.47 -22.44
N LEU A 220 -0.34 -5.82 -22.81
CA LEU A 220 -0.77 -6.11 -24.19
C LEU A 220 -1.28 -4.87 -24.92
N LEU A 221 -1.42 -3.74 -24.22
CA LEU A 221 -1.88 -2.49 -24.83
C LEU A 221 -0.86 -1.99 -25.85
N LYS A 222 -1.35 -1.58 -27.03
CA LYS A 222 -0.51 -1.04 -28.10
C LYS A 222 0.09 0.31 -27.67
N PRO A 223 1.42 0.50 -27.77
CA PRO A 223 2.05 1.78 -27.44
C PRO A 223 1.53 2.92 -28.31
N THR A 224 1.23 4.06 -27.68
CA THR A 224 1.00 5.35 -28.34
C THR A 224 2.28 6.15 -28.48
N GLN A 225 3.28 5.89 -27.62
CA GLN A 225 4.61 6.47 -27.68
C GLN A 225 5.66 5.41 -27.30
N GLU A 226 6.83 5.49 -27.91
CA GLU A 226 7.98 4.66 -27.58
C GLU A 226 9.16 5.55 -27.17
N ILE A 227 9.78 5.24 -26.03
CA ILE A 227 10.90 5.99 -25.47
C ILE A 227 11.99 4.99 -25.12
N SER A 228 13.16 5.06 -25.75
CA SER A 228 14.21 4.04 -25.56
C SER A 228 14.65 3.85 -24.10
N GLY A 229 14.63 4.90 -23.29
CA GLY A 229 14.96 4.91 -21.87
C GLY A 229 14.86 6.32 -21.30
N ILE A 230 14.83 6.44 -19.98
CA ILE A 230 14.77 7.71 -19.25
C ILE A 230 15.86 7.67 -18.18
N THR A 231 17.01 8.27 -18.47
CA THR A 231 18.16 8.36 -17.54
C THR A 231 18.38 9.77 -16.99
N GLY A 232 17.40 10.65 -17.20
CA GLY A 232 17.46 12.07 -16.87
C GLY A 232 16.08 12.71 -16.86
N SER A 233 16.02 14.01 -16.56
CA SER A 233 14.74 14.72 -16.52
C SER A 233 14.03 14.68 -17.88
N LYS A 234 12.73 14.40 -17.86
CA LYS A 234 11.92 14.22 -19.06
C LYS A 234 10.48 14.62 -18.78
N THR A 235 9.85 15.29 -19.74
CA THR A 235 8.39 15.47 -19.75
C THR A 235 7.81 14.54 -20.81
N ILE A 236 6.80 13.77 -20.42
CA ILE A 236 5.95 13.00 -21.33
C ILE A 236 4.63 13.76 -21.42
N MET A 237 4.31 14.25 -22.62
CA MET A 237 3.04 14.91 -22.89
C MET A 237 1.99 13.84 -23.23
N GLY A 238 0.88 13.87 -22.51
CA GLY A 238 -0.32 13.12 -22.83
C GLY A 238 -0.98 13.70 -24.07
N ASN A 239 -1.60 12.82 -24.86
CA ASN A 239 -2.32 13.16 -26.09
C ASN A 239 -3.84 13.20 -25.87
N GLY A 240 -4.29 13.23 -24.61
CA GLY A 240 -5.69 13.02 -24.22
C GLY A 240 -6.01 11.54 -24.05
N LYS A 241 -6.91 11.22 -23.11
CA LYS A 241 -7.42 9.86 -22.84
C LYS A 241 -6.29 8.87 -22.47
N LEU A 242 -6.22 7.71 -23.11
CA LEU A 242 -5.24 6.67 -22.80
C LEU A 242 -3.90 6.89 -23.52
N ASN A 243 -2.86 7.04 -22.73
CA ASN A 243 -1.47 7.16 -23.14
C ASN A 243 -0.73 5.88 -22.76
N VAL A 244 -0.29 5.11 -23.76
CA VAL A 244 0.47 3.87 -23.53
C VAL A 244 1.91 4.14 -23.93
N ILE A 245 2.79 4.23 -22.95
CA ILE A 245 4.20 4.55 -23.15
C ILE A 245 5.01 3.25 -23.03
N SER A 246 5.72 2.86 -24.09
CA SER A 246 6.64 1.74 -24.07
C SER A 246 8.07 2.23 -23.83
N ILE A 247 8.73 1.68 -22.82
CA ILE A 247 10.12 1.97 -22.48
C ILE A 247 10.91 0.65 -22.50
N PRO A 248 11.56 0.29 -23.64
CA PRO A 248 12.34 -0.94 -23.71
C PRO A 248 13.57 -0.93 -22.78
N GLY A 249 14.16 0.25 -22.54
CA GLY A 249 15.29 0.44 -21.62
C GLY A 249 14.86 0.83 -20.20
N ASP A 250 15.78 1.45 -19.49
CA ASP A 250 15.63 1.76 -18.06
C ASP A 250 14.86 3.06 -17.81
N LEU A 251 14.11 3.11 -16.71
CA LEU A 251 13.67 4.33 -16.04
C LEU A 251 14.58 4.54 -14.83
N HIS A 252 15.63 5.33 -15.01
CA HIS A 252 16.62 5.65 -13.98
C HIS A 252 16.65 7.15 -13.72
N LEU A 253 16.09 7.57 -12.59
CA LEU A 253 16.17 8.94 -12.10
C LEU A 253 17.02 8.99 -10.82
N SER A 254 17.88 10.00 -10.72
CA SER A 254 18.78 10.21 -9.59
C SER A 254 18.93 11.70 -9.26
N ALA A 255 19.62 12.02 -8.16
CA ALA A 255 19.87 13.39 -7.72
C ALA A 255 18.58 14.23 -7.65
N THR A 256 18.39 15.22 -8.51
CA THR A 256 17.19 16.08 -8.55
C THR A 256 16.39 15.92 -9.86
N GLN A 257 16.64 14.83 -10.60
CA GLN A 257 15.99 14.59 -11.88
C GLN A 257 14.49 14.35 -11.71
N GLN A 258 13.71 14.76 -12.71
CA GLN A 258 12.26 14.68 -12.66
C GLN A 258 11.69 14.09 -13.95
N LEU A 259 10.83 13.08 -13.79
CA LEU A 259 9.88 12.69 -14.82
C LEU A 259 8.58 13.44 -14.58
N VAL A 260 8.14 14.24 -15.55
CA VAL A 260 6.83 14.91 -15.51
C VAL A 260 5.89 14.21 -16.46
N LEU A 261 4.75 13.75 -15.94
CA LEU A 261 3.61 13.33 -16.74
C LEU A 261 2.67 14.52 -16.87
N ASP A 262 2.62 15.09 -18.07
CA ASP A 262 1.89 16.31 -18.36
C ASP A 262 0.67 15.97 -19.20
N GLY A 263 -0.52 16.31 -18.72
CA GLY A 263 -1.78 16.05 -19.41
C GLY A 263 -2.93 16.67 -18.64
N THR A 264 -4.15 16.45 -19.13
CA THR A 264 -5.39 16.85 -18.48
C THR A 264 -5.79 15.88 -17.37
N ALA A 265 -6.83 16.21 -16.59
CA ALA A 265 -7.40 15.31 -15.59
C ALA A 265 -8.04 14.03 -16.17
N SER A 266 -8.34 14.02 -17.48
CA SER A 266 -8.86 12.84 -18.19
C SER A 266 -7.76 11.96 -18.79
N ASP A 267 -6.49 12.38 -18.72
CA ASP A 267 -5.38 11.58 -19.21
C ASP A 267 -5.07 10.42 -18.26
N VAL A 268 -4.88 9.25 -18.85
CA VAL A 268 -4.48 7.98 -18.24
C VAL A 268 -3.15 7.56 -18.83
N PHE A 269 -2.17 7.25 -18.00
CA PHE A 269 -0.84 6.82 -18.39
C PHE A 269 -0.61 5.37 -17.98
N VAL A 270 -0.40 4.51 -18.96
CA VAL A 270 0.12 3.15 -18.79
C VAL A 270 1.55 3.14 -19.31
N ILE A 271 2.51 3.00 -18.41
CA ILE A 271 3.94 3.10 -18.70
C ILE A 271 4.54 1.72 -18.54
N ASN A 272 4.71 1.03 -19.66
CA ASN A 272 5.23 -0.33 -19.78
C ASN A 272 6.76 -0.29 -19.89
N ILE A 273 7.47 -0.85 -18.92
CA ILE A 273 8.94 -0.72 -18.80
C ILE A 273 9.57 -2.12 -18.74
N SER A 274 10.42 -2.49 -19.70
CA SER A 274 11.16 -3.76 -19.65
C SER A 274 12.52 -3.63 -18.98
N GLY A 275 13.12 -2.45 -18.91
CA GLY A 275 14.37 -2.20 -18.18
C GLY A 275 14.19 -2.06 -16.67
N GLU A 276 15.22 -1.60 -15.98
CA GLU A 276 15.21 -1.32 -14.54
C GLU A 276 14.36 -0.07 -14.22
N ILE A 277 13.61 -0.12 -13.11
CA ILE A 277 12.97 1.08 -12.53
C ILE A 277 13.73 1.45 -11.27
N ARG A 278 14.43 2.58 -11.31
CA ARG A 278 15.22 3.11 -10.20
C ARG A 278 15.02 4.61 -10.08
N VAL A 279 14.42 5.04 -8.97
CA VAL A 279 14.27 6.45 -8.59
C VAL A 279 14.98 6.64 -7.26
N THR A 280 16.07 7.40 -7.27
CA THR A 280 16.98 7.56 -6.12
C THR A 280 17.32 9.03 -5.84
N GLY A 281 17.95 9.32 -4.70
CA GLY A 281 18.28 10.69 -4.32
C GLY A 281 17.03 11.50 -3.99
N HIS A 282 16.91 12.71 -4.53
CA HIS A 282 15.71 13.56 -4.45
C HIS A 282 14.94 13.57 -5.78
N ALA A 283 15.13 12.56 -6.64
CA ALA A 283 14.43 12.47 -7.91
C ALA A 283 12.92 12.31 -7.70
N SER A 284 12.12 12.77 -8.66
CA SER A 284 10.66 12.74 -8.52
C SER A 284 9.95 12.31 -9.79
N ILE A 285 8.74 11.78 -9.61
CA ILE A 285 7.77 11.61 -10.68
C ILE A 285 6.60 12.52 -10.34
N ALA A 286 6.51 13.62 -11.08
CA ALA A 286 5.51 14.65 -10.89
C ALA A 286 4.39 14.52 -11.93
N LEU A 287 3.19 14.92 -11.50
CA LEU A 287 2.00 14.97 -12.33
C LEU A 287 1.66 16.45 -12.55
N ALA A 288 1.47 16.86 -13.81
CA ALA A 288 1.22 18.24 -14.19
C ALA A 288 -0.14 18.37 -14.92
N ASN A 289 -0.66 19.61 -14.97
CA ASN A 289 -1.83 20.03 -15.75
C ASN A 289 -3.14 19.26 -15.51
N GLY A 290 -3.23 18.53 -14.40
CA GLY A 290 -4.45 17.87 -13.93
C GLY A 290 -4.33 16.36 -13.83
N VAL A 291 -3.26 15.74 -14.33
CA VAL A 291 -3.02 14.30 -14.20
C VAL A 291 -3.09 13.88 -12.73
N GLN A 292 -3.88 12.84 -12.45
CA GLN A 292 -4.08 12.31 -11.10
C GLN A 292 -3.30 11.02 -10.90
N ALA A 293 -2.84 10.74 -9.68
CA ALA A 293 -2.07 9.52 -9.40
C ALA A 293 -2.86 8.23 -9.71
N LYS A 294 -4.20 8.25 -9.60
CA LYS A 294 -5.07 7.12 -9.97
C LYS A 294 -5.05 6.83 -11.45
N ASN A 295 -4.67 7.80 -12.27
CA ASN A 295 -4.63 7.62 -13.70
C ASN A 295 -3.24 7.17 -14.17
N VAL A 296 -2.31 6.81 -13.29
CA VAL A 296 -0.92 6.48 -13.67
C VAL A 296 -0.52 5.10 -13.15
N VAL A 297 -0.06 4.24 -14.05
CA VAL A 297 0.54 2.94 -13.73
C VAL A 297 1.90 2.77 -14.40
N PHE A 298 2.88 2.36 -13.62
CA PHE A 298 4.21 1.92 -14.04
C PHE A 298 4.27 0.40 -13.97
N ASN A 299 4.20 -0.25 -15.12
CA ASN A 299 4.16 -1.69 -15.25
C ASN A 299 5.54 -2.23 -15.65
N ALA A 300 6.26 -2.82 -14.70
CA ALA A 300 7.57 -3.44 -14.94
C ALA A 300 7.38 -4.82 -15.57
N ILE A 301 7.63 -4.92 -16.87
CA ILE A 301 7.39 -6.11 -17.68
C ILE A 301 8.58 -7.07 -17.58
N GLY A 302 8.28 -8.36 -17.42
CA GLY A 302 9.29 -9.41 -17.39
C GLY A 302 10.09 -9.47 -16.09
N ALA A 303 10.97 -10.47 -16.01
CA ALA A 303 11.91 -10.59 -14.91
C ALA A 303 12.95 -9.46 -14.95
N GLY A 304 13.55 -9.14 -13.81
CA GLY A 304 14.57 -8.12 -13.72
C GLY A 304 14.91 -7.75 -12.28
N LYS A 305 15.64 -6.64 -12.12
CA LYS A 305 15.93 -6.08 -10.80
C LYS A 305 14.65 -5.60 -10.14
N ALA A 306 14.67 -5.57 -8.81
CA ALA A 306 13.60 -4.98 -8.03
C ALA A 306 13.38 -3.50 -8.39
N ILE A 307 12.14 -3.04 -8.35
CA ILE A 307 11.77 -1.63 -8.46
C ILE A 307 12.35 -0.91 -7.24
N GLN A 308 13.20 0.10 -7.45
CA GLN A 308 13.87 0.83 -6.36
C GLN A 308 13.35 2.26 -6.28
N LEU A 309 12.63 2.58 -5.20
CA LEU A 309 12.12 3.91 -4.86
C LEU A 309 12.83 4.37 -3.58
N ALA A 310 14.04 4.90 -3.69
CA ALA A 310 14.87 5.25 -2.54
C ALA A 310 15.23 6.74 -2.49
N GLY A 311 15.71 7.21 -1.34
CA GLY A 311 16.14 8.60 -1.16
C GLY A 311 15.06 9.46 -0.53
N GLY A 312 14.96 10.76 -0.85
CA GLY A 312 13.95 11.69 -0.32
C GLY A 312 12.99 12.22 -1.39
N GLY A 313 12.88 11.52 -2.51
CA GLY A 313 12.01 11.85 -3.64
C GLY A 313 10.52 11.65 -3.36
N LYS A 314 9.67 12.33 -4.14
CA LYS A 314 8.21 12.12 -4.18
C LYS A 314 7.83 11.50 -5.51
N ILE A 315 7.08 10.41 -5.46
CA ILE A 315 6.74 9.61 -6.63
C ILE A 315 5.24 9.37 -6.61
N SER A 316 4.57 9.57 -7.74
CA SER A 316 3.11 9.40 -7.83
C SER A 316 2.75 8.31 -8.84
N GLY A 317 1.77 7.47 -8.49
CA GLY A 317 1.22 6.42 -9.37
C GLY A 317 1.28 5.02 -8.77
N THR A 318 0.76 4.05 -9.51
CA THR A 318 0.79 2.63 -9.14
C THR A 318 2.00 1.93 -9.77
N PHE A 319 2.82 1.26 -8.97
CA PHE A 319 3.96 0.47 -9.43
C PHE A 319 3.65 -1.01 -9.40
N VAL A 320 3.86 -1.69 -10.53
CA VAL A 320 3.55 -3.10 -10.69
C VAL A 320 4.79 -3.86 -11.13
N GLY A 321 5.10 -4.95 -10.44
CA GLY A 321 6.21 -5.84 -10.75
C GLY A 321 5.86 -7.30 -10.47
N LEU A 322 5.09 -7.94 -11.36
CA LEU A 322 4.65 -9.34 -11.17
C LEU A 322 5.79 -10.35 -11.12
N LEU A 323 6.95 -10.04 -11.70
CA LEU A 323 8.13 -10.92 -11.72
C LEU A 323 9.34 -10.26 -11.06
N ARG A 324 9.11 -9.22 -10.25
CA ARG A 324 10.16 -8.38 -9.67
C ARG A 324 9.81 -8.04 -8.23
N GLY A 325 10.82 -7.85 -7.39
CA GLY A 325 10.62 -7.20 -6.10
C GLY A 325 10.38 -5.70 -6.25
N ALA A 326 10.05 -5.04 -5.15
CA ALA A 326 9.96 -3.61 -5.05
C ALA A 326 10.40 -3.13 -3.66
N SER A 327 11.04 -1.97 -3.59
CA SER A 327 11.53 -1.41 -2.33
C SER A 327 11.32 0.09 -2.27
N ILE A 328 10.81 0.56 -1.14
CA ILE A 328 10.76 1.97 -0.75
C ILE A 328 11.75 2.17 0.40
N GLY A 329 12.70 3.08 0.25
CA GLY A 329 13.78 3.27 1.23
C GLY A 329 14.18 4.72 1.44
N GLY A 330 15.00 4.98 2.46
CA GLY A 330 15.40 6.34 2.83
C GLY A 330 14.23 7.10 3.45
N SER A 331 13.93 8.29 2.92
CA SER A 331 12.76 9.13 3.24
C SER A 331 11.83 9.25 2.03
N GLY A 332 11.81 8.23 1.16
CA GLY A 332 11.08 8.27 -0.10
C GLY A 332 9.59 8.22 0.15
N VAL A 333 8.83 8.99 -0.62
CA VAL A 333 7.38 9.09 -0.47
C VAL A 333 6.71 8.61 -1.75
N LEU A 334 5.97 7.50 -1.66
CA LEU A 334 5.08 7.03 -2.71
C LEU A 334 3.66 7.56 -2.44
N ASN A 335 3.10 8.28 -3.40
CA ASN A 335 1.67 8.64 -3.45
C ASN A 335 0.98 7.73 -4.47
N GLY A 336 0.45 6.60 -4.00
CA GLY A 336 -0.07 5.54 -4.85
C GLY A 336 0.18 4.17 -4.24
N SER A 337 0.38 3.18 -5.12
CA SER A 337 0.28 1.77 -4.72
C SER A 337 1.42 0.93 -5.28
N ILE A 338 1.72 -0.21 -4.65
CA ILE A 338 2.78 -1.13 -5.05
C ILE A 338 2.29 -2.57 -5.10
N TYR A 339 2.51 -3.23 -6.23
CA TYR A 339 2.01 -4.57 -6.56
C TYR A 339 3.20 -5.44 -6.95
N SER A 340 3.46 -6.54 -6.24
CA SER A 340 4.62 -7.39 -6.52
C SER A 340 4.42 -8.83 -6.04
N SER A 341 4.92 -9.78 -6.82
CA SER A 341 4.84 -11.22 -6.51
C SER A 341 6.10 -11.80 -5.88
N ASN A 342 7.11 -10.97 -5.60
CA ASN A 342 8.38 -11.44 -5.06
C ASN A 342 8.64 -10.86 -3.66
N SER A 343 9.18 -9.65 -3.58
CA SER A 343 9.45 -9.02 -2.28
C SER A 343 9.03 -7.56 -2.30
N ILE A 344 8.31 -7.10 -1.28
CA ILE A 344 8.00 -5.69 -1.05
C ILE A 344 8.70 -5.27 0.23
N SER A 345 9.54 -4.24 0.18
CA SER A 345 10.30 -3.78 1.34
C SER A 345 10.14 -2.28 1.54
N ILE A 346 9.56 -1.85 2.66
CA ILE A 346 9.53 -0.44 3.08
C ILE A 346 10.46 -0.29 4.29
N LYS A 347 11.54 0.47 4.13
CA LYS A 347 12.61 0.58 5.14
C LYS A 347 12.99 2.03 5.42
N GLY A 348 13.66 2.25 6.54
CA GLY A 348 14.11 3.58 6.94
C GLY A 348 12.91 4.42 7.38
N SER A 349 12.75 5.60 6.78
CA SER A 349 11.58 6.47 6.94
C SER A 349 10.74 6.49 5.65
N GLY A 350 10.81 5.43 4.83
CA GLY A 350 10.03 5.32 3.60
C GLY A 350 8.53 5.34 3.90
N GLN A 351 7.78 6.03 3.06
CA GLN A 351 6.34 6.21 3.24
C GLN A 351 5.58 5.83 1.97
N ALA A 352 4.42 5.22 2.16
CA ALA A 352 3.44 5.02 1.11
C ALA A 352 2.10 5.60 1.59
N TRP A 353 1.62 6.61 0.88
CA TRP A 353 0.44 7.37 1.22
C TRP A 353 -0.66 7.12 0.22
N ASN A 354 -1.87 6.97 0.77
CA ASN A 354 -3.15 7.00 0.08
C ASN A 354 -3.23 5.94 -1.05
N PRO A 355 -4.00 4.86 -0.90
CA PRO A 355 -4.17 3.89 -1.98
C PRO A 355 -4.94 4.55 -3.12
N VAL A 356 -4.19 5.17 -4.02
CA VAL A 356 -4.74 5.72 -5.24
C VAL A 356 -4.77 4.57 -6.23
N VAL A 357 -5.92 3.89 -6.27
CA VAL A 357 -6.16 2.75 -7.16
C VAL A 357 -5.99 3.21 -8.58
N PHE A 358 -5.23 2.45 -9.37
CA PHE A 358 -5.19 2.72 -10.79
C PHE A 358 -6.60 2.55 -11.37
N CYS A 359 -7.17 3.63 -11.91
CA CYS A 359 -8.45 3.60 -12.57
C CYS A 359 -8.52 4.60 -13.72
N SER A 360 -9.04 4.12 -14.85
CA SER A 360 -9.24 4.89 -16.08
C SER A 360 -10.61 5.61 -16.13
N SER A 361 -11.30 5.78 -15.00
CA SER A 361 -12.66 6.34 -15.01
C SER A 361 -12.70 7.77 -15.55
N LYS A 362 -13.70 8.04 -16.41
CA LYS A 362 -14.09 9.39 -16.81
C LYS A 362 -14.50 10.27 -15.64
#